data_AF-A0A239WDE9-F1
#
_entry.id   AF-A0A239WDE9-F1
#
_cell.length_a   1.000
_cell.length_b   1.000
_cell.length_c   1.000
_cell.angle_alpha   90.00
_cell.angle_beta   90.00
_cell.angle_gamma   90.00
#
_symmetry.space_group_name_H-M   'P 1'
#
loop_
_entity.id
_entity.type
_entity.pdbx_description
1 polymer ?
#
loop_
_entity_poly.entity_id
_entity_poly.type
_entity_poly.pdbx_seq_one_letter_code
_entity_poly.pdbx_strand_id
1 'polypeptide(L)' 'MGKSCLTEISQLMCATGGKITVIQHGQTSELSKQNIKNADPREMHVNNPIVNFEEFQDSFNDDDEYE' A
#
# COMPACT_ATOMS: atom_id res chain seq x y z
N MET A 1 15.80 14.72 26.36
CA MET A 1 14.86 14.17 25.36
C MET A 1 13.70 15.16 25.16
N GLY A 2 13.95 16.29 24.50
CA GLY A 2 12.97 17.39 24.38
C GLY A 2 12.39 17.61 22.99
N LYS A 3 12.65 16.70 22.04
CA LYS A 3 12.08 16.73 20.69
C LYS A 3 11.12 15.55 20.58
N SER A 4 9.87 15.82 20.21
CA SER A 4 8.88 14.77 19.94
C SER A 4 9.34 13.89 18.79
N CYS A 5 9.04 12.60 18.87
CA CYS A 5 9.38 11.67 17.81
C CYS A 5 8.58 12.01 16.54
N LEU A 6 9.17 11.73 15.38
CA LEU A 6 8.52 11.94 14.09
C LEU A 6 7.17 11.22 13.97
N THR A 7 7.04 10.08 14.64
CA THR A 7 5.82 9.29 14.76
C THR A 7 4.73 9.97 15.58
N GLU A 8 5.07 10.95 16.41
CA GLU A 8 4.11 11.62 17.32
C GLU A 8 3.58 12.92 16.73
N ILE A 9 4.43 13.67 16.03
CA ILE A 9 4.09 15.01 15.53
C ILE A 9 3.94 15.07 14.01
N SER A 10 4.34 14.03 13.28
CA SER A 10 4.29 13.94 11.80
C SER A 10 4.87 15.17 11.10
N GLN A 11 5.84 15.83 11.73
CA GLN A 11 6.38 17.10 11.29
C GLN A 11 7.91 17.08 11.41
N LEU A 12 8.57 17.44 10.31
CA LEU A 12 10.01 17.63 10.23
C LEU A 12 10.29 19.08 9.83
N MET A 13 11.34 19.66 10.39
CA MET A 13 11.85 20.97 9.97
C MET A 13 12.84 20.76 8.82
N CYS A 14 12.66 21.46 7.70
CA CYS A 14 13.59 21.42 6.58
C CYS A 14 14.87 22.22 6.88
N ALA A 15 16.05 21.71 6.51
CA ALA A 15 17.34 22.38 6.77
C ALA A 15 17.45 23.75 6.09
N THR A 16 16.80 23.95 4.94
CA THR A 16 16.73 25.23 4.22
C THR A 16 15.57 26.13 4.68
N GLY A 17 14.80 25.70 5.67
CA GLY A 17 13.62 26.39 6.18
C GLY A 17 12.31 25.80 5.66
N GLY A 18 11.27 25.84 6.49
CA GLY A 18 9.93 25.31 6.19
C GLY A 18 9.59 24.02 6.96
N LYS A 19 8.31 23.66 6.96
CA LYS A 19 7.78 22.51 7.69
C LYS A 19 7.34 21.44 6.70
N ILE A 20 7.95 20.26 6.78
CA ILE A 20 7.54 19.08 6.01
C ILE A 20 6.54 18.30 6.89
N THR A 21 5.37 18.00 6.33
CA THR A 21 4.32 17.25 7.03
C THR A 21 4.26 15.83 6.45
N VAL A 22 4.32 14.84 7.33
CA VAL A 22 4.15 13.43 6.97
C VAL A 22 2.66 13.14 6.94
N ILE A 23 2.13 12.83 5.76
CA ILE A 23 0.70 12.56 5.54
C ILE A 23 0.35 11.14 6.01
N GLN A 24 1.23 10.19 5.75
CA GLN A 24 1.10 8.79 6.18
C GLN A 24 2.39 8.37 6.86
N HIS A 25 2.30 7.97 8.13
CA HIS A 25 3.41 7.47 8.91
C HIS A 25 3.17 6.01 9.30
N GLY A 26 4.24 5.22 9.42
CA GLY A 26 4.17 3.80 9.77
C GLY A 26 4.12 2.88 8.55
N GLN A 27 3.96 1.59 8.82
CA GLN A 27 3.81 0.56 7.80
C GLN A 27 2.32 0.34 7.54
N THR A 28 1.89 0.55 6.30
CA THR A 28 0.54 0.17 5.86
C THR A 28 0.63 -1.20 5.20
N SER A 29 -0.22 -2.14 5.61
CA SER A 29 -0.36 -3.40 4.88
C SER A 29 -1.16 -3.12 3.62
N GLU A 30 -0.47 -3.15 2.49
CA GLU A 30 -1.07 -2.97 1.17
C GLU A 30 -0.90 -4.28 0.39
N LEU A 31 -1.94 -4.67 -0.36
CA LEU A 31 -1.83 -5.76 -1.32
C LEU A 31 -1.02 -5.26 -2.51
N SER A 32 0.23 -5.70 -2.63
CA SER A 32 1.01 -5.38 -3.83
C SER A 32 0.43 -6.09 -5.05
N LYS A 33 0.63 -5.52 -6.25
CA LYS A 33 0.29 -6.17 -7.52
C LYS A 33 0.88 -7.58 -7.59
N GLN A 34 2.12 -7.76 -7.13
CA GLN A 34 2.80 -9.05 -7.09
C GLN A 34 2.14 -10.03 -6.11
N ASN A 35 1.64 -9.56 -4.95
CA ASN A 35 0.88 -10.42 -4.04
C ASN A 35 -0.43 -10.89 -4.69
N ILE A 36 -1.10 -10.00 -5.42
CA ILE A 36 -2.33 -10.34 -6.14
C ILE A 36 -2.03 -11.37 -7.23
N LYS A 37 -1.01 -11.15 -8.08
CA LYS A 37 -0.63 -12.09 -9.18
C LYS A 37 -0.16 -13.47 -8.70
N ASN A 38 0.42 -13.56 -7.51
CA ASN A 38 0.95 -14.82 -6.97
C ASN A 38 -0.05 -15.58 -6.08
N ALA A 39 -1.19 -14.99 -5.74
CA ALA A 39 -2.19 -15.64 -4.90
C ALA A 39 -2.93 -16.76 -5.66
N ASP A 40 -3.20 -17.90 -4.98
CA ASP A 40 -3.99 -18.99 -5.55
C ASP A 40 -5.48 -18.60 -5.57
N PRO A 41 -6.14 -18.52 -6.75
CA PRO A 41 -7.54 -18.14 -6.84
C PRO A 41 -8.48 -19.08 -6.10
N ARG A 42 -8.13 -20.37 -5.96
CA ARG A 42 -8.98 -21.36 -5.28
C ARG A 42 -9.02 -21.12 -3.78
N GLU A 43 -7.87 -20.82 -3.20
CA GLU A 43 -7.77 -20.45 -1.79
C GLU A 43 -8.49 -19.12 -1.54
N MET A 44 -8.35 -18.15 -2.44
CA MET A 44 -9.06 -16.87 -2.34
C MET A 44 -10.58 -17.03 -2.49
N HIS A 45 -11.05 -17.98 -3.31
CA HIS A 45 -12.47 -18.29 -3.43
C HIS A 45 -13.05 -18.96 -2.17
N VAL A 46 -12.26 -19.80 -1.48
CA VAL A 46 -12.66 -20.36 -0.17
C VAL A 46 -12.75 -19.27 0.89
N ASN A 47 -11.79 -18.33 0.91
CA ASN A 47 -11.76 -17.22 1.87
C ASN A 47 -12.82 -16.14 1.57
N ASN A 48 -13.07 -15.85 0.30
CA ASN A 48 -14.01 -14.83 -0.15
C ASN A 48 -14.75 -15.29 -1.43
N PRO A 49 -15.82 -16.09 -1.28
CA PRO A 49 -16.56 -16.64 -2.41
C PRO A 49 -17.43 -15.61 -3.14
N ILE A 50 -17.59 -14.41 -2.57
CA ILE A 50 -18.39 -13.32 -3.17
C ILE A 50 -17.61 -12.65 -4.29
N VAL A 51 -16.29 -12.58 -4.16
CA VAL A 51 -15.41 -11.96 -5.15
C VAL A 51 -14.92 -13.02 -6.11
N ASN A 52 -15.13 -12.80 -7.42
CA ASN A 52 -14.43 -13.58 -8.43
C ASN A 52 -12.96 -13.12 -8.44
N PHE A 53 -12.10 -13.88 -7.76
CA PHE A 53 -10.70 -13.50 -7.62
C PHE A 53 -9.93 -13.58 -8.94
N GLU A 54 -10.34 -14.45 -9.87
CA GLU A 54 -9.70 -14.57 -11.19
C GLU A 54 -9.94 -13.29 -12.01
N GLU A 55 -11.19 -12.83 -12.10
CA GLU A 55 -11.54 -11.54 -12.74
C GLU A 55 -10.83 -10.36 -12.07
N PHE A 56 -10.72 -10.38 -10.74
CA PHE A 56 -9.98 -9.37 -10.00
C PHE A 56 -8.49 -9.39 -10.35
N GLN A 57 -7.86 -10.56 -10.44
CA GLN A 57 -6.43 -10.72 -10.76
C GLN A 57 -6.11 -10.20 -12.17
N ASP A 58 -7.00 -10.47 -13.12
CA ASP A 58 -6.87 -10.02 -14.52
C ASP A 58 -6.87 -8.49 -14.65
N SER A 59 -7.68 -7.78 -13.86
CA SER A 59 -7.70 -6.32 -13.86
C SER A 59 -6.36 -5.65 -13.48
N PHE A 60 -5.43 -6.39 -12.85
CA PHE A 60 -4.09 -5.90 -12.52
C PHE A 60 -3.00 -6.35 -13.51
N ASN A 61 -3.36 -7.16 -14.51
CA ASN A 61 -2.46 -7.58 -15.57
C ASN A 61 -2.47 -6.60 -16.76
N ASP A 62 -3.62 -5.99 -17.06
CA ASP A 62 -3.75 -5.02 -18.15
C ASP A 62 -3.02 -3.68 -17.89
N ASP A 63 -2.81 -3.32 -16.61
CA ASP A 63 -2.11 -2.08 -16.22
C ASP A 63 -0.58 -2.10 -16.46
N ASP A 64 -0.02 -3.23 -16.89
CA ASP A 64 1.42 -3.34 -17.22
C ASP A 64 1.69 -3.17 -18.74
N GLU A 65 0.68 -2.96 -19.58
CA GLU A 65 0.81 -2.51 -20.97
C GLU A 65 0.89 -0.97 -21.03
N TYR A 66 2.05 -0.42 -20.67
CA TYR A 66 2.47 0.89 -21.18
C TYR A 66 3.59 0.69 -22.20
N GLU A 67 3.25 0.93 -23.48
CA GLU A 67 4.20 1.06 -24.61
C GLU A 67 5.05 2.34 -24.47
#